data_AF-A0A662ITZ2-F1
#
_entry.id   AF-A0A662ITZ2-F1
#
_cell.length_a   1.000
_cell.length_b   1.000
_cell.length_c   1.000
_cell.angle_alpha   90.00
_cell.angle_beta   90.00
_cell.angle_gamma   90.00
#
_symmetry.space_group_name_H-M   'P 1'
#
loop_
_entity.id
_entity.type
_entity.pdbx_description
1 polymer ?
#
loop_
_entity_poly.entity_id
_entity_poly.type
_entity_poly.pdbx_seq_one_letter_code
_entity_poly.pdbx_strand_id
1 'polypeptide(L)' 'FPRDIYVENIERAYLTPEGEVIVEERTPEGVKAIKIPELTKEQGEILVDAINKLLEEKKSQ' A
#
# COMPACT_ATOMS: atom_id res chain seq x y z
N PHE A 1 0.56 4.75 -16.67
CA PHE A 1 1.08 3.38 -16.81
C PHE A 1 0.75 2.63 -15.53
N PRO A 2 -0.01 1.52 -15.58
CA PRO A 2 -0.14 0.67 -14.41
C PRO A 2 1.26 0.16 -14.03
N ARG A 3 1.62 0.31 -12.77
CA ARG A 3 2.89 -0.18 -12.22
C ARG A 3 2.54 -1.30 -11.27
N ASP A 4 3.18 -2.45 -11.45
CA ASP A 4 3.02 -3.56 -10.53
C ASP A 4 3.64 -3.21 -9.18
N ILE A 5 2.92 -3.53 -8.10
CA ILE A 5 3.38 -3.37 -6.72
C ILE A 5 3.47 -4.79 -6.14
N TYR A 6 4.67 -5.18 -5.75
CA TYR A 6 4.93 -6.51 -5.18
C TYR A 6 4.86 -6.44 -3.66
N VAL A 7 4.07 -7.32 -3.04
CA VAL A 7 3.89 -7.39 -1.58
C VAL A 7 5.22 -7.47 -0.83
N GLU A 8 6.22 -8.14 -1.42
CA GLU A 8 7.55 -8.33 -0.84
C GLU A 8 8.32 -7.02 -0.66
N ASN A 9 8.00 -6.03 -1.48
CA ASN A 9 8.62 -4.71 -1.44
C ASN A 9 7.78 -3.71 -0.64
N ILE A 10 6.54 -4.05 -0.23
CA ILE A 10 5.70 -3.11 0.51
C ILE A 10 6.18 -3.05 1.97
N GLU A 11 6.54 -1.84 2.41
CA GLU A 11 6.85 -1.54 3.80
C GLU A 11 5.59 -1.37 4.65
N ARG A 12 4.64 -0.59 4.13
CA ARG A 12 3.33 -0.33 4.75
C ARG A 12 2.36 0.29 3.74
N ALA A 13 1.07 0.19 4.03
CA ALA A 13 0.03 0.95 3.35
C ALA A 13 -0.85 1.68 4.37
N TYR A 14 -1.30 2.89 4.03
CA TYR A 14 -2.16 3.70 4.89
C TYR A 14 -3.04 4.66 4.08
N LEU A 15 -4.12 5.12 4.72
CA LEU A 15 -5.00 6.17 4.19
C LEU A 15 -4.56 7.53 4.74
N THR A 16 -4.48 8.57 3.89
CA THR A 16 -4.27 9.94 4.36
C THR A 16 -5.57 10.54 4.92
N PRO A 17 -5.51 11.63 5.71
CA PRO A 17 -6.70 12.35 6.16
C PRO A 17 -7.63 12.81 5.01
N GLU A 18 -7.05 13.08 3.84
CA GLU A 18 -7.75 13.49 2.62
C GLU A 18 -8.42 12.30 1.90
N GLY A 19 -8.22 11.06 2.38
CA GLY A 19 -8.81 9.85 1.81
C GLY A 19 -7.97 9.19 0.72
N GLU A 20 -6.70 9.56 0.60
CA GLU A 20 -5.80 9.01 -0.43
C GLU A 20 -5.11 7.76 0.09
N VAL A 21 -4.99 6.72 -0.74
CA VAL A 21 -4.22 5.53 -0.38
C VAL A 21 -2.75 5.75 -0.73
N ILE A 22 -1.88 5.56 0.25
CA ILE A 22 -0.44 5.57 0.08
C ILE A 22 0.10 4.16 0.36
N VAL A 23 0.92 3.68 -0.57
CA VAL A 23 1.70 2.45 -0.42
C VAL A 23 3.17 2.84 -0.42
N GLU A 24 3.88 2.53 0.66
CA GLU A 24 5.32 2.73 0.74
C GLU A 24 6.04 1.45 0.32
N GLU A 25 6.90 1.56 -0.70
CA GLU A 25 7.67 0.46 -1.27
C GLU A 25 9.17 0.65 -0.95
N ARG A 26 9.86 -0.40 -0.52
CA ARG A 26 11.32 -0.45 -0.49
C ARG A 26 11.87 -0.58 -1.90
N THR A 27 12.75 0.34 -2.23
CA THR A 27 13.53 0.36 -3.47
C THR A 27 15.02 0.37 -3.12
N PRO A 28 15.93 0.04 -4.06
CA PRO A 28 17.37 0.18 -3.84
C PRO A 28 17.79 1.59 -3.39
N GLU A 29 17.02 2.61 -3.79
CA GLU A 29 17.26 4.02 -3.45
C GLU A 29 16.63 4.45 -2.11
N GLY A 30 15.87 3.56 -1.45
CA GLY A 30 15.18 3.83 -0.18
C GLY A 30 13.68 3.59 -0.26
N VAL A 31 12.92 4.18 0.66
CA VAL A 31 11.45 4.03 0.71
C VAL A 31 10.80 5.03 -0.23
N LYS A 32 9.95 4.54 -1.13
CA LYS A 32 9.20 5.34 -2.09
C LYS A 32 7.70 5.25 -1.81
N ALA A 33 7.06 6.39 -1.61
CA ALA A 33 5.61 6.48 -1.48
C ALA A 33 4.94 6.49 -2.87
N ILE A 34 3.95 5.63 -3.05
CA ILE A 34 3.11 5.52 -4.24
C ILE A 34 1.68 5.87 -3.85
N LYS A 35 1.11 6.86 -4.51
CA LYS A 35 -0.29 7.24 -4.37
C LYS A 35 -1.15 6.41 -5.32
N ILE A 36 -2.21 5.80 -4.79
CA ILE A 36 -3.21 5.10 -5.61
C ILE A 36 -4.35 6.08 -5.88
N PRO A 37 -4.49 6.57 -7.13
CA PRO A 37 -5.52 7.53 -7.47
C PRO A 37 -6.89 6.85 -7.65
N GLU A 38 -7.94 7.66 -7.76
CA GLU A 38 -9.28 7.25 -8.22
C GLU A 38 -10.03 6.24 -7.33
N LEU A 39 -9.69 6.17 -6.05
CA LEU A 39 -10.44 5.40 -5.05
C LEU A 39 -11.38 6.29 -4.26
N THR A 40 -12.59 5.79 -3.96
CA THR A 40 -13.39 6.35 -2.88
C THR A 40 -12.74 6.06 -1.54
N LYS A 41 -13.09 6.82 -0.50
CA LYS A 41 -12.58 6.59 0.85
C LYS A 41 -12.78 5.14 1.32
N GLU A 42 -13.99 4.60 1.12
CA GLU A 42 -14.35 3.23 1.49
C GLU A 42 -13.52 2.18 0.72
N GLN A 43 -13.33 2.39 -0.59
CA GLN A 43 -12.45 1.52 -1.39
C GLN A 43 -11.00 1.59 -0.90
N GLY A 44 -10.54 2.78 -0.50
CA GLY A 44 -9.22 2.97 0.05
C GLY A 44 -9.01 2.25 1.39
N GLU A 45 -9.99 2.33 2.28
CA GLU A 45 -9.99 1.61 3.56
C GLU A 45 -9.92 0.09 3.35
N ILE A 46 -10.75 -0.45 2.45
CA ILE A 46 -10.76 -1.88 2.10
C ILE A 46 -9.40 -2.32 1.53
N LEU A 47 -8.83 -1.52 0.61
CA LEU A 47 -7.53 -1.83 0.00
C LEU A 47 -6.41 -1.82 1.04
N VAL A 48 -6.36 -0.82 1.91
CA VAL A 48 -5.34 -0.72 2.96
C VAL A 48 -5.44 -1.90 3.93
N ASP A 49 -6.67 -2.25 4.37
CA ASP A 49 -6.91 -3.41 5.23
C ASP A 49 -6.45 -4.73 4.57
N ALA A 50 -6.77 -4.92 3.28
CA ALA A 50 -6.34 -6.08 2.52
C ALA A 50 -4.81 -6.18 2.40
N ILE A 51 -4.13 -5.06 2.08
CA ILE A 51 -2.65 -5.03 2.01
C ILE A 51 -2.04 -5.37 3.37
N ASN A 52 -2.55 -4.77 4.46
CA ASN A 52 -1.99 -5.00 5.79
C ASN A 52 -2.17 -6.46 6.24
N LYS A 53 -3.31 -7.10 5.96
CA LYS A 53 -3.51 -8.54 6.20
C LYS A 53 -2.49 -9.40 5.45
N LEU A 54 -2.24 -9.11 4.17
CA LEU A 54 -1.23 -9.82 3.39
C LEU A 54 0.19 -9.68 3.99
N LEU A 55 0.52 -8.49 4.51
CA LEU A 55 1.80 -8.25 5.17
C LEU A 55 1.93 -8.99 6.50
N GLU A 56 0.85 -9.11 7.27
CA GLU A 56 0.81 -9.88 8.52
C GLU A 56 0.97 -11.39 8.26
N GLU A 57 0.28 -11.92 7.25
CA GLU A 57 0.42 -13.32 6.83
C GLU A 57 1.86 -13.64 6.42
N LYS A 58 2.50 -12.76 5.65
CA LYS A 58 3.91 -12.89 5.25
C LYS A 58 4.88 -12.87 6.43
N LYS A 59 4.63 -12.06 7.46
CA LYS A 59 5.48 -12.01 8.68
C LYS A 59 5.35 -13.25 9.55
N SER A 60 4.26 -13.99 9.40
CA SER A 60 3.95 -15.19 10.18
C SER A 60 4.50 -16.47 9.55
N GLN A 61 5.14 -16.37 8.38
CA GLN A 61 5.90 -17.44 7.71
C GLN A 61 7.40 -17.26 7.91
#